data_AF-A0A0G1DGN7-F1
#
_entry.id   AF-A0A0G1DGN7-F1
#
_cell.length_a   1.000
_cell.length_b   1.000
_cell.length_c   1.000
_cell.angle_alpha   90.00
_cell.angle_beta   90.00
_cell.angle_gamma   90.00
#
_symmetry.space_group_name_H-M   'P 1'
#
loop_
_entity.id
_entity.type
_entity.pdbx_description
1 polymer ?
#
loop_
_entity_poly.entity_id
_entity_poly.type
_entity_poly.pdbx_seq_one_letter_code
_entity_poly.pdbx_strand_id
1 'polypeptide(L)'
;MNSSDISQKGFTLMELLIVIAVLGVLLTLVSLRLVGPEKQARDTKRQSDLKQYQTLLEIYASANKEKYPSEDGVTLPLVCTNYLGATSCPDDPRQTQNGSYMYSADVSGLRYVVWTKLEKPQVDTYYVFCSDGQAGSIEGSLSVSSGNCPI
;
A
#
# COMPACT_ATOMS: atom_id res chain seq x y z
N MET A 1 54.67 -33.50 -39.57
CA MET A 1 54.23 -32.10 -39.37
C MET A 1 52.73 -32.10 -39.54
N ASN A 2 51.98 -32.03 -38.44
CA ASN A 2 50.52 -32.08 -38.47
C ASN A 2 50.04 -30.69 -38.07
N SER A 3 49.63 -29.88 -39.04
CA SER A 3 49.06 -28.55 -38.80
C SER A 3 47.57 -28.66 -39.07
N SER A 4 46.80 -28.81 -38.01
CA SER A 4 45.35 -28.80 -38.02
C SER A 4 44.87 -27.34 -38.20
N ASP A 5 44.45 -26.98 -39.41
CA ASP A 5 43.89 -25.66 -39.70
C ASP A 5 42.55 -25.48 -38.97
N ILE A 6 42.55 -24.59 -37.98
CA ILE A 6 41.33 -24.17 -37.27
C ILE A 6 40.62 -23.15 -38.17
N SER A 7 39.57 -23.60 -38.86
CA SER A 7 38.70 -22.75 -39.67
C SER A 7 38.02 -21.69 -38.80
N GLN A 8 38.52 -20.45 -38.85
CA GLN A 8 37.89 -19.31 -38.20
C GLN A 8 36.73 -18.82 -39.08
N LYS A 9 35.51 -19.20 -38.71
CA LYS A 9 34.28 -18.66 -39.31
C LYS A 9 34.05 -17.25 -38.77
N GLY A 10 34.20 -16.24 -39.62
CA GLY A 10 33.82 -14.86 -39.32
C GLY A 10 32.31 -14.65 -39.46
N PHE A 11 31.73 -13.80 -38.63
CA PHE A 11 30.35 -13.34 -38.77
C PHE A 11 30.18 -12.51 -40.04
N THR A 12 29.03 -12.64 -40.71
CA THR A 12 28.69 -11.81 -41.87
C THR A 12 28.20 -10.43 -41.43
N LEU A 13 28.47 -9.39 -42.23
CA LEU A 13 27.94 -8.04 -41.97
C LEU A 13 26.42 -8.02 -41.89
N MET A 14 25.75 -8.85 -42.70
CA MET A 14 24.29 -8.99 -42.70
C MET A 14 23.75 -9.65 -41.43
N GLU A 15 24.45 -10.63 -40.86
CA GLU A 15 24.05 -11.21 -39.57
C GLU A 15 24.07 -10.16 -38.47
N LEU A 16 25.11 -9.34 -38.39
CA LEU A 16 25.19 -8.29 -37.38
C LEU A 16 24.09 -7.23 -37.60
N LEU A 17 23.79 -6.90 -38.87
CA LEU A 17 22.77 -5.92 -39.24
C LEU A 17 21.36 -6.39 -38.86
N ILE A 18 21.04 -7.67 -39.07
CA ILE A 18 19.75 -8.25 -38.69
C ILE A 18 19.60 -8.29 -37.17
N VAL A 19 20.68 -8.61 -36.44
CA VAL A 19 20.65 -8.66 -34.97
C VAL A 19 20.34 -7.29 -34.37
N ILE A 20 20.99 -6.22 -34.82
CA ILE A 20 20.70 -4.87 -34.32
C ILE A 20 19.30 -4.39 -34.72
N ALA A 21 18.80 -4.80 -35.89
CA ALA A 21 17.44 -4.49 -36.33
C ALA A 21 16.38 -5.16 -35.44
N VAL A 22 16.55 -6.45 -35.14
CA VAL A 22 15.66 -7.20 -34.24
C VAL A 22 15.76 -6.65 -32.81
N LEU A 23 16.97 -6.36 -32.32
CA LEU A 23 17.16 -5.74 -31.00
C LEU A 23 16.47 -4.38 -30.90
N GLY A 24 16.54 -3.55 -31.95
CA GLY A 24 15.82 -2.27 -32.01
C GLY A 24 14.31 -2.42 -31.87
N VAL A 25 13.71 -3.42 -32.53
CA VAL A 25 12.28 -3.72 -32.42
C VAL A 25 11.91 -4.27 -31.04
N LEU A 26 12.74 -5.14 -30.46
CA LEU A 26 12.46 -5.69 -29.13
C LEU A 26 12.55 -4.62 -28.02
N LEU A 27 13.49 -3.68 -28.12
CA LEU A 27 13.66 -2.60 -27.14
C LEU A 27 12.45 -1.66 -27.08
N THR A 28 11.78 -1.39 -28.20
CA THR A 28 10.57 -0.54 -28.22
C THR A 28 9.38 -1.23 -27.56
N LEU A 29 9.21 -2.54 -27.75
CA LEU A 29 8.13 -3.31 -27.14
C LEU A 29 8.27 -3.46 -25.62
N VAL A 30 9.51 -3.61 -25.13
CA VAL A 30 9.79 -3.78 -23.69
C VAL A 30 9.59 -2.48 -22.90
N SER A 31 9.54 -1.32 -23.56
CA SER A 31 9.45 0.00 -22.91
C SER A 31 8.06 0.32 -22.30
N LEU A 32 7.06 -0.53 -22.53
CA LEU A 32 5.72 -0.38 -21.93
C LEU A 32 5.71 -0.95 -20.50
N ARG A 33 6.24 -0.21 -19.53
CA ARG A 33 6.04 -0.53 -18.11
C ARG A 33 4.59 -0.27 -17.71
N LEU A 34 3.87 -1.33 -17.34
CA LEU A 34 2.53 -1.25 -16.76
C LEU A 34 2.63 -0.74 -15.32
N VAL A 35 2.48 0.58 -15.11
CA VAL A 35 2.50 1.23 -13.77
C VAL A 35 1.18 1.02 -13.00
N GLY A 36 0.16 0.46 -13.64
CA GLY A 36 -1.19 0.26 -13.08
C GLY A 36 -1.30 -0.82 -11.98
N PRO A 37 -0.82 -2.06 -12.20
CA PRO A 37 -1.05 -3.18 -11.27
C PRO A 37 -0.43 -3.00 -9.89
N GLU A 38 0.74 -2.35 -9.81
CA GLU A 38 1.43 -2.16 -8.53
C GLU A 38 0.67 -1.24 -7.57
N LYS A 39 0.00 -0.20 -8.10
CA LYS A 39 -0.83 0.71 -7.29
C LYS A 39 -2.02 -0.02 -6.68
N GLN A 40 -2.70 -0.83 -7.49
CA GLN A 40 -3.83 -1.64 -7.03
C GLN A 40 -3.40 -2.64 -5.95
N ALA A 41 -2.25 -3.31 -6.13
CA ALA A 41 -1.72 -4.23 -5.13
C ALA A 41 -1.43 -3.52 -3.79
N ARG A 42 -0.86 -2.31 -3.83
CA ARG A 42 -0.62 -1.51 -2.61
C ARG A 42 -1.92 -1.05 -1.96
N ASP A 43 -2.92 -0.64 -2.74
CA ASP A 43 -4.23 -0.28 -2.18
C ASP A 43 -4.93 -1.48 -1.51
N THR A 44 -4.85 -2.68 -2.10
CA THR A 44 -5.33 -3.91 -1.46
C THR A 44 -4.57 -4.21 -0.17
N LYS A 45 -3.24 -4.02 -0.16
CA LYS A 45 -2.40 -4.16 1.04
C LYS A 45 -2.86 -3.19 2.14
N ARG A 46 -3.07 -1.91 1.82
CA ARG A 46 -3.60 -0.90 2.76
C ARG A 46 -4.94 -1.30 3.39
N GLN A 47 -5.87 -1.80 2.59
CA GLN A 47 -7.17 -2.27 3.10
C GLN A 47 -7.00 -3.46 4.06
N SER A 48 -6.14 -4.41 3.72
CA SER A 48 -5.81 -5.55 4.58
C SER A 48 -5.11 -5.12 5.87
N ASP A 49 -4.27 -4.09 5.82
CA ASP A 49 -3.57 -3.56 6.99
C ASP A 49 -4.54 -2.86 7.95
N LEU A 50 -5.48 -2.05 7.44
CA LEU A 50 -6.54 -1.49 8.29
C LEU A 50 -7.39 -2.58 8.96
N LYS A 51 -7.66 -3.69 8.26
CA LYS A 51 -8.38 -4.83 8.84
C LYS A 51 -7.59 -5.51 9.97
N GLN A 52 -6.27 -5.60 9.85
CA GLN A 52 -5.41 -6.08 10.92
C GLN A 52 -5.44 -5.13 12.13
N TYR A 53 -5.34 -3.83 11.90
CA TYR A 53 -5.48 -2.82 12.96
C TYR A 53 -6.83 -2.92 13.67
N GLN A 54 -7.92 -3.11 12.92
CA GLN A 54 -9.24 -3.35 13.50
C GLN A 54 -9.19 -4.51 14.49
N THR A 55 -8.62 -5.65 14.08
CA THR A 55 -8.53 -6.84 14.93
C THR A 55 -7.74 -6.56 16.21
N LEU A 56 -6.64 -5.81 16.12
CA LEU A 56 -5.85 -5.39 17.29
C LEU A 56 -6.62 -4.45 18.21
N LEU A 57 -7.40 -3.52 17.65
CA LEU A 57 -8.28 -2.62 18.42
C LEU A 57 -9.38 -3.39 19.16
N GLU A 58 -9.99 -4.39 18.52
CA GLU A 58 -10.98 -5.26 19.18
C GLU A 58 -10.35 -6.07 20.33
N ILE A 59 -9.15 -6.63 20.11
CA ILE A 59 -8.40 -7.33 21.16
C ILE A 59 -8.12 -6.39 22.33
N TYR A 60 -7.66 -5.17 22.06
CA TYR A 60 -7.43 -4.16 23.10
C TYR A 60 -8.71 -3.84 23.87
N ALA A 61 -9.82 -3.57 23.18
CA ALA A 61 -11.08 -3.22 23.81
C ALA A 61 -11.59 -4.34 24.74
N SER A 62 -11.42 -5.61 24.33
CA SER A 62 -11.79 -6.77 25.14
C SER A 62 -11.07 -6.81 26.50
N ALA A 63 -9.84 -6.30 26.57
CA ALA A 63 -9.06 -6.19 27.80
C ALA A 63 -9.28 -4.89 28.57
N ASN A 64 -9.90 -3.87 27.94
CA ASN A 64 -9.98 -2.50 28.45
C ASN A 64 -11.43 -2.02 28.63
N LYS A 65 -12.30 -2.88 29.19
CA LYS A 65 -13.71 -2.55 29.50
C LYS A 65 -14.49 -2.07 28.27
N GLU A 66 -14.27 -2.71 27.13
CA GLU A 66 -14.91 -2.38 25.84
C GLU A 66 -14.60 -0.95 25.35
N LYS A 67 -13.44 -0.42 25.77
CA LYS A 67 -12.98 0.90 25.33
C LYS A 67 -11.73 0.81 24.47
N TYR A 68 -11.73 1.58 23.40
CA TYR A 68 -10.59 1.82 22.52
C TYR A 68 -9.70 2.95 23.07
N PRO A 69 -8.45 3.08 22.60
CA PRO A 69 -7.58 4.20 22.96
C PRO A 69 -8.23 5.54 22.60
N SER A 70 -8.38 6.44 23.56
CA SER A 70 -9.04 7.74 23.36
C SER A 70 -8.08 8.78 22.76
N GLU A 71 -7.59 8.50 21.56
CA GLU A 71 -6.71 9.39 20.77
C GLU A 71 -7.45 9.95 19.58
N ASP A 72 -7.22 11.22 19.23
CA ASP A 72 -7.91 11.89 18.12
C ASP A 72 -6.90 12.41 17.09
N GLY A 73 -7.09 12.04 15.82
CA GLY A 73 -6.29 12.53 14.70
C GLY A 73 -4.82 12.08 14.72
N VAL A 74 -4.53 10.90 15.25
CA VAL A 74 -3.16 10.36 15.36
C VAL A 74 -2.89 9.28 14.30
N THR A 75 -1.64 8.83 14.21
CA THR A 75 -1.28 7.72 13.32
C THR A 75 -1.49 6.37 14.00
N LEU A 76 -1.98 5.39 13.24
CA LEU A 76 -2.21 4.02 13.74
C LEU A 76 -0.94 3.32 14.24
N PRO A 77 0.25 3.48 13.61
CA PRO A 77 1.50 2.96 14.17
C PRO A 77 1.77 3.44 15.60
N LEU A 78 1.49 4.72 15.91
CA LEU A 78 1.64 5.26 17.28
C LEU A 78 0.66 4.60 18.25
N VAL A 79 -0.60 4.46 17.84
CA VAL A 79 -1.62 3.78 18.66
C VAL A 79 -1.22 2.33 18.93
N CYS A 80 -0.70 1.67 17.90
CA CYS A 80 -0.31 0.28 17.96
C CYS A 80 0.89 0.02 18.88
N THR A 81 1.92 0.87 18.84
CA THR A 81 3.07 0.75 19.73
C THR A 81 2.73 1.10 21.18
N ASN A 82 1.87 2.08 21.41
CA ASN A 82 1.62 2.61 22.75
C ASN A 82 0.51 1.85 23.49
N TYR A 83 -0.48 1.32 22.76
CA TYR A 83 -1.68 0.74 23.36
C TYR A 83 -1.88 -0.72 22.99
N LEU A 84 -1.67 -1.11 21.72
CA LEU A 84 -2.09 -2.43 21.23
C LEU A 84 -1.08 -3.55 21.53
N GLY A 85 0.09 -3.21 22.11
CA GLY A 85 1.08 -4.19 22.58
C GLY A 85 1.72 -5.03 21.48
N ALA A 86 1.58 -4.64 20.21
CA ALA A 86 2.15 -5.35 19.08
C ALA A 86 3.63 -4.98 18.89
N THR A 87 4.47 -5.99 18.62
CA THR A 87 5.91 -5.80 18.41
C THR A 87 6.23 -5.15 17.05
N SER A 88 5.35 -5.33 16.06
CA SER A 88 5.47 -4.73 14.74
C SER A 88 4.09 -4.33 14.23
N CYS A 89 3.96 -3.08 13.81
CA CYS A 89 2.72 -2.50 13.30
C CYS A 89 2.80 -2.36 11.78
N PRO A 90 1.73 -2.67 11.02
CA PRO A 90 1.73 -2.46 9.57
C PRO A 90 2.01 -1.01 9.20
N ASP A 91 2.90 -0.80 8.24
CA ASP A 91 3.25 0.53 7.72
C ASP A 91 2.84 0.64 6.25
N ASP A 92 2.60 1.87 5.79
CA ASP A 92 2.19 2.11 4.40
C ASP A 92 3.27 1.57 3.44
N PRO A 93 2.91 0.80 2.40
CA PRO A 93 3.89 0.18 1.49
C PRO A 93 4.75 1.17 0.70
N ARG A 94 4.43 2.48 0.69
CA ARG A 94 5.31 3.51 0.13
C ARG A 94 6.08 4.29 1.20
N GLN A 95 5.79 4.11 2.48
CA GLN A 95 6.42 4.79 3.62
C GLN A 95 6.53 6.31 3.42
N THR A 96 5.47 6.91 2.88
CA THR A 96 5.40 8.37 2.68
C THR A 96 4.69 9.03 3.85
N GLN A 97 5.17 10.21 4.28
CA GLN A 97 4.55 10.95 5.39
C GLN A 97 3.06 11.30 5.19
N ASN A 98 2.59 11.33 3.94
CA ASN A 98 1.20 11.65 3.58
C ASN A 98 0.29 10.41 3.34
N GLY A 99 0.84 9.20 3.44
CA GLY A 99 0.11 7.94 3.24
C GLY A 99 -0.13 7.15 4.54
N SER A 100 0.16 7.75 5.69
CA SER A 100 0.09 7.05 6.97
C SER A 100 -1.34 6.61 7.30
N TYR A 101 -1.47 5.42 7.86
CA TYR A 101 -2.69 4.94 8.48
C TYR A 101 -3.06 5.86 9.65
N MET A 102 -4.30 6.33 9.68
CA MET A 102 -4.79 7.30 10.66
C MET A 102 -5.86 6.70 11.57
N TYR A 103 -5.98 7.25 12.76
CA TYR A 103 -6.90 6.86 13.82
C TYR A 103 -7.50 8.09 14.50
N SER A 104 -8.80 8.02 14.76
CA SER A 104 -9.52 8.98 15.60
C SER A 104 -10.57 8.21 16.39
N ALA A 105 -10.62 8.45 17.70
CA ALA A 105 -11.65 7.97 18.58
C ALA A 105 -12.37 9.13 19.27
N ASP A 106 -13.57 8.84 19.77
CA ASP A 106 -14.22 9.75 20.69
C ASP A 106 -13.54 9.75 22.07
N VAL A 107 -13.75 10.83 22.83
CA VAL A 107 -13.20 10.99 24.18
C VAL A 107 -13.64 9.88 25.16
N SER A 108 -14.75 9.21 24.85
CA SER A 108 -15.27 8.11 25.65
C SER A 108 -14.57 6.78 25.36
N GLY A 109 -13.85 6.68 24.24
CA GLY A 109 -13.23 5.47 23.72
C GLY A 109 -14.27 4.43 23.26
N LEU A 110 -15.49 4.83 22.95
CA LEU A 110 -16.57 3.91 22.55
C LEU A 110 -16.66 3.75 21.04
N ARG A 111 -16.20 4.76 20.30
CA ARG A 111 -16.25 4.78 18.84
C ARG A 111 -14.90 5.21 18.31
N TYR A 112 -14.51 4.59 17.22
CA TYR A 112 -13.32 4.95 16.48
C TYR A 112 -13.57 4.86 14.98
N VAL A 113 -12.70 5.52 14.25
CA VAL A 113 -12.57 5.39 12.82
C VAL A 113 -11.10 5.38 12.45
N VAL A 114 -10.76 4.49 11.52
CA VAL A 114 -9.44 4.40 10.91
C VAL A 114 -9.54 4.63 9.43
N TRP A 115 -8.54 5.27 8.85
CA TRP A 115 -8.54 5.55 7.41
C TRP A 115 -7.15 5.65 6.83
N THR A 116 -7.11 5.59 5.51
CA THR A 116 -5.90 5.77 4.70
C THR A 116 -6.26 6.35 3.36
N LYS A 117 -5.33 7.12 2.78
CA LYS A 117 -5.45 7.58 1.40
C LYS A 117 -5.06 6.45 0.43
N LEU A 118 -5.83 6.26 -0.64
CA LEU A 118 -5.56 5.32 -1.73
C LEU A 118 -4.81 6.00 -2.87
N GLU A 119 -4.14 5.22 -3.72
CA GLU A 119 -3.32 5.72 -4.85
C GLU A 119 -4.12 5.96 -6.15
N LYS A 120 -5.42 6.24 -6.04
CA LYS A 120 -6.26 6.54 -7.21
C LYS A 120 -5.83 7.86 -7.88
N PRO A 121 -5.74 7.92 -9.23
CA PRO A 121 -5.04 8.99 -9.95
C PRO A 121 -5.87 10.24 -10.29
N GLN A 122 -7.17 10.29 -10.00
CA GLN A 122 -8.06 11.37 -10.47
C GLN A 122 -8.66 12.20 -9.33
N VAL A 123 -9.02 11.55 -8.23
CA VAL A 123 -9.62 12.18 -7.06
C VAL A 123 -8.98 11.56 -5.83
N ASP A 124 -8.69 12.40 -4.83
CA ASP A 124 -8.27 11.96 -3.52
C ASP A 124 -9.32 11.00 -2.96
N THR A 125 -8.94 9.74 -2.76
CA THR A 125 -9.84 8.71 -2.29
C THR A 125 -9.32 8.16 -0.98
N TYR A 126 -10.18 8.08 0.02
CA TYR A 126 -9.85 7.54 1.33
C TYR A 126 -10.63 6.26 1.54
N TYR A 127 -9.94 5.22 2.00
CA TYR A 127 -10.60 4.03 2.52
C TYR A 127 -10.74 4.15 4.02
N VAL A 128 -11.95 3.90 4.52
CA VAL A 128 -12.34 4.13 5.90
C VAL A 128 -12.90 2.84 6.49
N PHE A 129 -12.60 2.60 7.76
CA PHE A 129 -13.13 1.50 8.56
C PHE A 129 -13.60 2.06 9.91
N CYS A 130 -14.81 1.72 10.33
CA CYS A 130 -15.45 2.25 11.53
C CYS A 130 -15.61 1.17 12.61
N SER A 131 -15.76 1.60 13.86
CA SER A 131 -15.89 0.72 15.03
C SER A 131 -17.14 -0.19 15.01
N ASP A 132 -18.14 0.16 14.21
CA ASP A 132 -19.36 -0.65 14.00
C ASP A 132 -19.20 -1.71 12.90
N GLY A 133 -18.00 -1.83 12.31
CA GLY A 133 -17.70 -2.78 11.25
C GLY A 133 -17.97 -2.26 9.84
N GLN A 134 -18.49 -1.04 9.68
CA GLN A 134 -18.69 -0.44 8.37
C GLN A 134 -17.34 -0.09 7.72
N ALA A 135 -17.25 -0.32 6.42
CA ALA A 135 -16.06 0.02 5.64
C ALA A 135 -16.45 0.48 4.25
N GLY A 136 -15.75 1.50 3.75
CA GLY A 136 -16.12 2.18 2.52
C GLY A 136 -15.03 3.07 1.97
N SER A 137 -15.24 3.60 0.77
CA SER A 137 -14.36 4.60 0.16
C SER A 137 -15.09 5.93 0.04
N ILE A 138 -14.40 7.02 0.39
CA ILE A 138 -14.87 8.40 0.21
C ILE A 138 -13.97 9.08 -0.80
N GLU A 139 -14.56 9.76 -1.78
CA GLU A 139 -13.85 10.56 -2.77
C GLU A 139 -13.94 12.05 -2.40
N GLY A 140 -12.86 12.80 -2.61
CA GLY A 140 -12.79 14.23 -2.31
C GLY A 140 -12.17 14.50 -0.94
N SER A 141 -12.80 15.36 -0.13
CA SER A 141 -12.31 15.71 1.20
C SER A 141 -12.89 14.79 2.27
N LEU A 142 -12.03 14.33 3.18
CA LEU A 142 -12.42 13.55 4.35
C LEU A 142 -12.43 14.43 5.59
N SER A 143 -13.59 14.55 6.26
CA SER A 143 -13.71 15.21 7.56
C SER A 143 -14.03 14.17 8.63
N VAL A 144 -13.00 13.72 9.34
CA VAL A 144 -13.16 12.89 10.53
C VAL A 144 -12.95 13.75 11.77
N SER A 145 -13.87 13.67 12.73
CA SER A 145 -13.67 14.25 14.07
C SER A 145 -14.30 13.37 15.13
N SER A 146 -13.57 13.18 16.24
CA SER A 146 -14.05 12.51 17.45
C SER A 146 -14.69 11.14 17.20
N GLY A 147 -14.05 10.28 16.40
CA GLY A 147 -14.52 8.92 16.15
C GLY A 147 -15.83 8.78 15.36
N ASN A 148 -16.40 9.88 14.84
CA ASN A 148 -17.60 9.80 14.00
C ASN A 148 -17.27 9.17 12.64
N CYS A 149 -17.99 8.10 12.31
CA CYS A 149 -17.88 7.44 11.02
C CYS A 149 -18.38 8.37 9.90
N PRO A 150 -17.59 8.59 8.84
CA PRO A 150 -17.94 9.50 7.75
C PRO A 150 -18.72 8.82 6.60
N ILE A 151 -18.99 7.51 6.70
CA ILE A 151 -19.73 6.71 5.71
C ILE A 151 -21.10 6.29 6.24
#